data_AF-A0A0C3M5Q6-F1
#
_entry.id   AF-A0A0C3M5Q6-F1
#
_cell.length_a   1.000
_cell.length_b   1.000
_cell.length_c   1.000
_cell.angle_alpha   90.00
_cell.angle_beta   90.00
_cell.angle_gamma   90.00
#
_symmetry.space_group_name_H-M   'P 1'
#
loop_
_entity.id
_entity.type
_entity.pdbx_description
1 polymer ?
#
loop_
_entity_poly.entity_id
_entity_poly.type
_entity_poly.pdbx_seq_one_letter_code
_entity_poly.pdbx_strand_id
1 'polypeptide(L)'
;MGRKLVPQARAPKEMIDVDLYTTAWDTSFSKKPLRTNPPHWGDISNRAPAGRLERWIWRKRLWFESTFILIVLEPWEKLLVCTVFALLAVFFTWSVYYYFPAQLQFMNTRAKYYILGDEGTQPEALTFILRQATAYRK
;
A
#
# COMPACT_ATOMS: atom_id res chain seq x y z
N MET A 1 13.99 74.33 -18.90
CA MET A 1 12.79 73.63 -19.39
C MET A 1 13.01 72.13 -19.18
N GLY A 2 12.34 71.35 -18.35
CA GLY A 2 11.18 71.49 -17.47
C GLY A 2 10.71 70.05 -17.21
N ARG A 3 11.28 69.37 -16.20
CA ARG A 3 10.90 67.99 -15.87
C ARG A 3 9.44 67.99 -15.40
N LYS A 4 8.55 67.33 -16.14
CA LYS A 4 7.15 67.18 -15.75
C LYS A 4 7.09 66.35 -14.47
N LEU A 5 6.67 66.98 -13.37
CA LEU A 5 6.28 66.30 -12.14
C LEU A 5 4.97 65.56 -12.43
N VAL A 6 5.01 64.23 -12.40
CA VAL A 6 3.79 63.42 -12.37
C VAL A 6 3.07 63.72 -11.06
N PRO A 7 1.77 64.08 -11.06
CA PRO A 7 1.03 64.27 -9.82
C PRO A 7 0.90 62.91 -9.12
N GLN A 8 1.47 62.79 -7.92
CA GLN A 8 1.12 61.70 -7.01
C GLN A 8 -0.32 61.93 -6.55
N ALA A 9 -1.26 61.32 -7.25
CA ALA A 9 -2.65 61.26 -6.83
C ALA A 9 -2.69 60.58 -5.44
N ARG A 10 -3.10 61.36 -4.43
CA ARG A 10 -3.29 60.89 -3.06
C ARG A 10 -4.48 59.92 -3.05
N ALA A 11 -4.19 58.63 -3.13
CA ALA A 11 -5.21 57.59 -2.96
C ALA A 11 -5.82 57.66 -1.55
N PRO A 12 -7.15 57.41 -1.42
CA PRO A 12 -7.85 57.47 -0.14
C PRO A 12 -7.30 56.44 0.84
N LYS A 13 -7.04 56.87 2.07
CA LYS A 13 -6.31 56.14 3.13
C LYS A 13 -7.14 55.07 3.84
N GLU A 14 -8.25 54.62 3.26
CA GLU A 14 -9.16 53.64 3.88
C GLU A 14 -9.69 52.62 2.87
N MET A 15 -8.80 51.97 2.15
CA MET A 15 -9.11 50.68 1.54
C MET A 15 -8.15 49.67 2.13
N ILE A 16 -8.67 48.86 3.06
CA ILE A 16 -7.95 47.72 3.63
C ILE A 16 -7.50 46.87 2.44
N ASP A 17 -6.19 46.72 2.28
CA ASP A 17 -5.54 46.06 1.16
C ASP A 17 -5.71 44.53 1.31
N VAL A 18 -6.93 44.04 1.06
CA VAL A 18 -7.25 42.60 1.07
C VAL A 18 -6.51 41.88 -0.07
N ASP A 19 -6.16 42.60 -1.13
CA ASP A 19 -5.47 42.06 -2.32
C ASP A 19 -3.99 41.74 -2.07
N LEU A 20 -3.38 42.31 -1.02
CA LEU A 20 -1.99 42.04 -0.66
C LEU A 20 -1.80 40.65 -0.02
N TYR A 21 -2.87 40.07 0.54
CA TYR A 21 -2.85 38.71 1.11
C TYR A 21 -3.31 37.64 0.11
N THR A 22 -4.05 38.00 -0.94
CA THR A 22 -4.56 37.05 -1.94
C THR A 22 -3.56 36.82 -3.07
N THR A 23 -2.82 37.85 -3.48
CA THR A 23 -1.93 37.77 -4.66
C THR A 23 -0.54 37.19 -4.37
N ALA A 24 -0.13 37.13 -3.10
CA ALA A 24 1.18 36.60 -2.70
C ALA A 24 1.29 35.07 -2.83
N TRP A 25 0.18 34.34 -2.77
CA TRP A 25 0.20 32.87 -2.84
C TRP A 25 0.22 32.32 -4.27
N ASP A 26 -0.23 33.09 -5.25
CA ASP A 26 -0.48 32.61 -6.62
C ASP A 26 0.76 32.41 -7.49
N THR A 27 1.95 32.82 -7.02
CA THR A 27 3.21 32.69 -7.79
C THR A 27 4.13 31.56 -7.30
N SER A 28 3.75 30.85 -6.23
CA SER A 28 4.60 29.81 -5.64
C SER A 28 4.55 28.45 -6.36
N PHE A 29 3.57 28.23 -7.24
CA PHE A 29 3.53 27.06 -8.12
C PHE A 29 4.43 27.28 -9.35
N SER A 30 5.74 27.20 -9.11
CA SER A 30 6.76 27.11 -10.16
C SER A 30 6.38 25.99 -11.15
N LYS A 31 5.92 26.38 -12.35
CA LYS A 31 5.54 25.49 -13.46
C LYS A 31 6.75 24.80 -14.12
N LYS A 32 7.95 24.90 -13.55
CA LYS A 32 9.14 24.27 -14.10
C LYS A 32 9.06 22.78 -13.76
N PRO A 33 8.99 21.86 -14.75
CA PRO A 33 9.22 20.46 -14.43
C PRO A 33 10.66 20.39 -13.90
N LEU A 34 10.83 20.00 -12.65
CA LEU A 34 12.13 19.92 -11.98
C LEU A 34 12.92 18.71 -12.53
N ARG A 35 13.22 18.73 -13.82
CA ARG A 35 13.61 17.59 -14.66
C ARG A 35 15.10 17.59 -15.01
N THR A 36 15.97 18.20 -14.21
CA THR A 36 17.39 18.35 -14.62
C THR A 36 18.43 17.85 -13.65
N ASN A 37 18.09 17.45 -12.41
CA ASN A 37 19.08 16.80 -11.57
C ASN A 37 18.88 15.28 -11.57
N PRO A 38 19.90 14.49 -11.97
CA PRO A 38 19.91 13.08 -11.62
C PRO A 38 19.84 12.95 -10.09
N PRO A 39 19.24 11.87 -9.57
CA PRO A 39 19.20 11.65 -8.13
C PRO A 39 20.63 11.71 -7.61
N HIS A 40 20.91 12.70 -6.75
CA HIS A 40 22.16 12.67 -6.00
C HIS A 40 22.01 11.57 -4.95
N TRP A 41 23.08 10.82 -4.70
CA TRP A 41 23.03 9.76 -3.71
C TRP A 41 22.62 10.35 -2.34
N GLY A 42 21.52 9.85 -1.77
CA GLY A 42 20.95 10.38 -0.52
C GLY A 42 19.71 11.29 -0.67
N ASP A 43 19.26 11.57 -1.90
CA ASP A 43 18.09 12.41 -2.12
C ASP A 43 16.78 11.65 -1.84
N ILE A 44 16.31 11.68 -0.58
CA ILE A 44 15.04 11.06 -0.12
C ILE A 44 13.80 11.84 -0.61
N SER A 45 13.96 12.71 -1.60
CA SER A 45 12.88 13.59 -2.05
C SER A 45 11.66 12.78 -2.48
N ASN A 46 10.47 13.18 -2.01
CA ASN A 46 9.19 12.57 -2.40
C ASN A 46 8.81 12.89 -3.86
N ARG A 47 9.77 13.14 -4.74
CA ARG A 47 9.54 13.51 -6.13
C ARG A 47 9.24 12.26 -6.96
N ALA A 48 8.23 12.33 -7.82
CA ALA A 48 7.95 11.28 -8.78
C ALA A 48 9.11 11.14 -9.78
N PRO A 49 9.70 9.94 -9.94
CA PRO A 49 10.79 9.72 -10.89
C PRO A 49 10.33 9.78 -12.36
N ALA A 50 11.29 9.98 -13.26
CA ALA A 50 11.03 10.19 -14.68
C ALA A 50 10.67 8.89 -15.42
N GLY A 51 11.24 7.74 -15.01
CA GLY A 51 10.99 6.44 -15.63
C GLY A 51 9.59 5.89 -15.37
N ARG A 52 9.06 5.08 -16.29
CA ARG A 52 7.74 4.43 -16.15
C ARG A 52 7.73 3.38 -15.04
N LEU A 53 8.78 2.53 -14.99
CA LEU A 53 8.96 1.51 -13.95
C LEU A 53 9.27 2.15 -12.60
N GLU A 54 10.17 3.12 -12.58
CA GLU A 54 10.51 3.88 -11.37
C GLU A 54 9.27 4.56 -10.77
N ARG A 55 8.42 5.15 -11.61
CA ARG A 55 7.18 5.80 -11.16
C ARG A 55 6.18 4.80 -10.58
N TRP A 56 6.14 3.59 -11.13
CA TRP A 56 5.30 2.52 -10.60
C TRP A 56 5.80 2.06 -9.24
N ILE A 57 7.11 1.82 -9.09
CA ILE A 57 7.73 1.45 -7.81
C ILE A 57 7.54 2.57 -6.77
N TRP A 58 7.78 3.82 -7.15
CA TRP A 58 7.56 5.00 -6.30
C TRP A 58 6.11 5.09 -5.80
N ARG A 59 5.13 4.86 -6.69
CA ARG A 59 3.71 4.84 -6.31
C ARG A 59 3.39 3.71 -5.33
N LYS A 60 3.94 2.51 -5.55
CA LYS A 60 3.74 1.37 -4.65
C LYS A 60 4.39 1.60 -3.29
N ARG A 61 5.58 2.19 -3.25
CA ARG A 61 6.24 2.61 -2.02
C ARG A 61 5.39 3.63 -1.25
N LEU A 62 4.93 4.69 -1.91
CA LEU A 62 4.09 5.71 -1.25
C LEU A 62 2.76 5.14 -0.76
N TRP A 63 2.13 4.26 -1.53
CA TRP A 63 0.89 3.62 -1.11
C TRP A 63 1.11 2.80 0.16
N PHE A 64 2.19 2.01 0.21
CA PHE A 64 2.57 1.22 1.37
C PHE A 64 2.93 2.10 2.58
N GLU A 65 3.70 3.17 2.37
CA GLU A 65 4.07 4.12 3.44
C GLU A 65 2.84 4.86 4.00
N SER A 66 1.84 5.14 3.16
CA SER A 66 0.59 5.80 3.56
C SER A 66 -0.36 4.87 4.31
N THR A 67 -0.51 3.60 3.91
CA THR A 67 -1.46 2.68 4.56
C THR A 67 -1.03 2.28 5.95
N PHE A 68 0.28 2.18 6.18
CA PHE A 68 0.86 1.76 7.46
C PHE A 68 1.44 2.92 8.26
N ILE A 69 1.24 4.16 7.81
CA ILE A 69 1.71 5.39 8.49
C ILE A 69 3.23 5.33 8.78
N LEU A 70 4.00 4.69 7.89
CA LEU A 70 5.44 4.45 8.09
C LEU A 70 6.30 5.70 7.97
N ILE A 71 5.68 6.84 7.64
CA ILE A 71 6.35 8.14 7.54
C ILE A 71 6.57 8.78 8.91
N VAL A 72 5.76 8.40 9.91
CA VAL A 72 5.86 8.94 11.28
C VAL A 72 6.85 8.12 12.11
N LEU A 73 7.02 6.85 11.76
CA LEU A 73 7.97 5.96 12.42
C LEU A 73 9.39 6.34 12.03
N GLU A 74 10.26 6.40 13.03
CA GLU A 74 11.70 6.45 12.82
C GLU A 74 12.17 5.18 12.03
N PRO A 75 13.39 5.17 11.48
CA PRO A 75 13.81 4.12 10.53
C PRO A 75 13.90 2.69 11.10
N TRP A 76 14.19 2.54 12.39
CA TRP A 76 14.37 1.26 13.09
C TRP A 76 13.08 0.44 13.42
N GLU A 77 12.08 0.95 14.14
CA GLU A 77 10.69 0.49 14.24
C GLU A 77 10.08 0.23 12.87
N LYS A 78 10.33 1.04 11.84
CA LYS A 78 9.87 0.70 10.49
C LYS A 78 10.41 -0.68 10.06
N LEU A 79 11.68 -0.99 10.37
CA LEU A 79 12.25 -2.31 10.13
C LEU A 79 11.57 -3.37 11.02
N LEU A 80 11.34 -3.11 12.30
CA LEU A 80 10.66 -4.05 13.21
C LEU A 80 9.22 -4.38 12.76
N VAL A 81 8.45 -3.37 12.37
CA VAL A 81 7.08 -3.57 11.88
C VAL A 81 7.09 -4.37 10.58
N CYS A 82 8.01 -4.05 9.67
CA CYS A 82 8.16 -4.79 8.41
C CYS A 82 8.56 -6.26 8.66
N THR A 83 9.44 -6.55 9.61
CA THR A 83 9.84 -7.93 9.92
C THR A 83 8.69 -8.72 10.54
N VAL A 84 7.95 -8.14 11.48
CA VAL A 84 6.76 -8.80 12.06
C VAL A 84 5.72 -9.09 10.99
N PHE A 85 5.42 -8.12 10.12
CA PHE A 85 4.47 -8.31 9.04
C PHE A 85 4.94 -9.36 8.03
N ALA A 86 6.23 -9.39 7.71
CA ALA A 86 6.83 -10.41 6.84
C ALA A 86 6.71 -11.81 7.46
N LEU A 87 6.98 -11.96 8.75
CA LEU A 87 6.79 -13.23 9.46
C LEU A 87 5.34 -13.68 9.41
N LEU A 88 4.39 -12.78 9.70
CA LEU A 88 2.96 -13.09 9.61
C LEU A 88 2.55 -13.50 8.18
N ALA A 89 3.06 -12.81 7.16
CA ALA A 89 2.80 -13.14 5.77
C ALA A 89 3.38 -14.51 5.38
N VAL A 90 4.58 -14.87 5.85
CA VAL A 90 5.17 -16.20 5.63
C VAL A 90 4.37 -17.27 6.34
N PHE A 91 4.00 -17.06 7.61
CA PHE A 91 3.15 -18.00 8.34
C PHE A 91 1.78 -18.16 7.69
N PHE A 92 1.18 -17.07 7.21
CA PHE A 92 -0.09 -17.10 6.51
C PHE A 92 0.01 -17.87 5.20
N THR A 93 1.00 -17.55 4.36
CA THR A 93 1.21 -18.25 3.08
C THR A 93 1.54 -19.73 3.28
N TRP A 94 2.33 -20.07 4.30
CA TRP A 94 2.60 -21.45 4.71
C TRP A 94 1.31 -22.16 5.13
N SER A 95 0.51 -21.53 6.00
CA SER A 95 -0.78 -22.07 6.43
C SER A 95 -1.73 -22.29 5.25
N VAL A 96 -1.85 -21.32 4.36
CA VAL A 96 -2.68 -21.47 3.15
C VAL A 96 -2.16 -22.60 2.27
N TYR A 97 -0.85 -22.73 2.07
CA TYR A 97 -0.32 -23.78 1.20
C TYR A 97 -0.51 -25.19 1.78
N TYR A 98 -0.28 -25.38 3.09
CA TYR A 98 -0.31 -26.70 3.71
C TYR A 98 -1.68 -27.09 4.28
N TYR A 99 -2.40 -26.16 4.89
CA TYR A 99 -3.65 -26.44 5.63
C TYR A 99 -4.90 -26.25 4.77
N PHE A 100 -4.92 -25.23 3.91
CA PHE A 100 -6.09 -24.93 3.07
C PHE A 100 -6.52 -26.06 2.12
N PRO A 101 -5.64 -26.77 1.38
CA PRO A 101 -6.09 -27.80 0.45
C PRO A 101 -6.77 -28.97 1.17
N ALA A 102 -6.27 -29.37 2.35
CA ALA A 102 -6.89 -30.41 3.17
C ALA A 102 -8.30 -30.01 3.62
N GLN A 103 -8.47 -28.77 4.06
CA GLN A 103 -9.77 -28.26 4.49
C GLN A 103 -10.77 -28.14 3.33
N LEU A 104 -10.31 -27.72 2.15
CA LEU A 104 -11.14 -27.66 0.94
C LEU A 104 -11.64 -29.04 0.52
N GLN A 105 -10.79 -30.07 0.57
CA GLN A 105 -11.21 -31.44 0.24
C GLN A 105 -12.30 -31.93 1.19
N PHE A 106 -12.12 -31.71 2.50
CA PHE A 106 -13.12 -32.07 3.50
C PHE A 106 -14.46 -31.35 3.30
N MET A 107 -14.43 -30.04 3.04
CA MET A 107 -15.63 -29.26 2.74
C MET A 107 -16.29 -29.71 1.44
N ASN A 108 -15.52 -30.07 0.42
CA ASN A 108 -16.03 -30.55 -0.86
C ASN A 108 -16.73 -31.91 -0.72
N THR A 109 -16.14 -32.87 0.01
CA THR A 109 -16.78 -34.16 0.30
C THR A 109 -18.12 -33.97 0.99
N ARG A 110 -18.19 -33.06 1.98
CA ARG A 110 -19.44 -32.73 2.67
C ARG A 110 -20.44 -32.02 1.76
N ALA A 111 -20.00 -31.04 0.97
CA ALA A 111 -20.87 -30.33 0.03
C ALA A 111 -21.48 -31.27 -1.01
N LYS A 112 -20.69 -32.20 -1.55
CA LYS A 112 -21.16 -33.26 -2.46
C LYS A 112 -22.21 -34.14 -1.81
N TYR A 113 -22.01 -34.56 -0.56
CA TYR A 113 -23.00 -35.33 0.19
C TYR A 113 -24.34 -34.59 0.29
N TYR A 114 -24.33 -33.30 0.63
CA TYR A 114 -25.56 -32.52 0.78
C TYR A 114 -26.26 -32.19 -0.55
N ILE A 115 -25.51 -32.02 -1.63
CA ILE A 115 -26.06 -31.58 -2.92
C ILE A 115 -26.48 -32.77 -3.79
N LEU A 116 -25.64 -33.81 -3.87
CA LEU A 116 -25.83 -34.94 -4.78
C LEU A 116 -26.52 -36.12 -4.09
N GLY A 117 -26.63 -36.12 -2.76
CA GLY A 117 -27.15 -37.26 -1.99
C GLY A 117 -26.32 -38.53 -2.14
N ASP A 118 -25.11 -38.42 -2.71
CA ASP A 118 -24.23 -39.55 -2.96
C ASP A 118 -23.68 -40.05 -1.63
N GLU A 119 -24.12 -41.24 -1.24
CA GLU A 119 -23.50 -42.08 -0.22
C GLU A 119 -22.18 -42.65 -0.74
N GLY A 120 -21.33 -41.74 -1.23
CA GLY A 120 -20.04 -42.03 -1.84
C GLY A 120 -19.19 -42.77 -0.84
N THR A 121 -19.05 -44.07 -1.10
CA THR A 121 -18.29 -45.09 -0.37
C THR A 121 -16.97 -44.50 0.10
N GLN A 122 -16.90 -43.98 1.32
CA GLN A 122 -15.73 -43.28 1.85
C GLN A 122 -14.52 -44.22 1.81
N PRO A 123 -13.65 -44.15 0.78
CA PRO A 123 -12.54 -45.07 0.69
C PRO A 123 -11.56 -44.80 1.83
N GLU A 124 -11.45 -43.55 2.30
CA GLU A 124 -10.73 -43.15 3.51
C GLU A 124 -11.29 -43.75 4.80
N ALA A 125 -12.61 -43.81 4.99
CA ALA A 125 -13.19 -44.40 6.20
C ALA A 125 -13.03 -45.92 6.19
N LEU A 126 -13.28 -46.57 5.06
CA LEU A 126 -13.07 -48.01 4.90
C LEU A 126 -11.59 -48.37 5.04
N THR A 127 -10.66 -47.62 4.47
CA THR A 127 -9.22 -47.87 4.65
C THR A 127 -8.76 -47.58 6.07
N PHE A 128 -9.31 -46.59 6.76
CA PHE A 128 -9.08 -46.35 8.19
C PHE A 128 -9.59 -47.53 9.04
N ILE A 129 -10.83 -47.98 8.82
CA ILE A 129 -11.43 -49.11 9.53
C ILE A 129 -10.67 -50.40 9.23
N LEU A 130 -10.32 -50.66 7.97
CA LEU A 130 -9.55 -51.84 7.56
C LEU A 130 -8.15 -51.83 8.18
N ARG A 131 -7.49 -50.67 8.22
CA ARG A 131 -6.18 -50.48 8.86
C ARG A 131 -6.24 -50.69 10.37
N GLN A 132 -7.29 -50.18 11.05
CA GLN A 132 -7.54 -50.49 12.46
C GLN A 132 -7.84 -51.98 12.67
N ALA A 133 -8.71 -52.57 11.86
CA ALA A 133 -9.12 -53.98 11.99
C ALA A 133 -7.94 -54.94 11.79
N THR A 134 -7.00 -54.64 10.90
CA THR A 134 -5.74 -55.40 10.78
C THR A 134 -4.78 -55.18 11.95
N ALA A 135 -4.80 -54.02 12.61
CA ALA A 135 -3.94 -53.74 13.76
C ALA A 135 -4.41 -54.43 15.05
N TYR A 136 -5.72 -54.68 15.18
CA TYR A 136 -6.32 -55.43 16.29
C TYR A 136 -6.31 -56.95 16.10
N ARG A 137 -5.95 -57.45 14.91
CA ARG A 137 -5.74 -58.87 14.65
C ARG A 137 -4.29 -59.26 15.02
N LYS A 138 -4.01 -59.33 16.32
CA LYS A 138 -2.86 -60.03 16.89
C LYS A 138 -3.33 -60.94 18.00
#